data_AF-A0A9W9WLJ0-F1
#
_entry.id   AF-A0A9W9WLJ0-F1
#
_cell.length_a   1.000
_cell.length_b   1.000
_cell.length_c   1.000
_cell.angle_alpha   90.00
_cell.angle_beta   90.00
_cell.angle_gamma   90.00
#
_symmetry.space_group_name_H-M   'P 1'
#
loop_
_entity.id
_entity.type
_entity.pdbx_description
1 polymer ?
#
loop_
_entity_poly.entity_id
_entity_poly.type
_entity_poly.pdbx_seq_one_letter_code
_entity_poly.pdbx_strand_id
1 'polypeptide(L)'
;MSKLSASLKTLINSPAARPHTVPAPPNIGHVYRTIQQTAAANKVSQPSWLALSTAATMTMNSPNSLAALYHVASNTAPNSAVSSAELMREVGLKCISFNGIPRTINCLNAFRASLPEDITSQLSTTPTRTPTAENIAGISARGRALWDSIYRPFEKKLYEKLGTSHPDLPVHILHANYGALLSDPERETGASAGRVLTSLVAVACLRAQTGVGPQVLSHVFGLRKALEDGSWASDVESEEGARWLASDEGNMWILESVDAIVEAISGGMGSNFAPARAKL
;
A
#
# COMPACT_ATOMS: atom_id res chain seq x y z
N MET A 1 35.56 12.18 2.23
CA MET A 1 34.68 11.01 1.94
C MET A 1 35.53 9.76 1.85
N SER A 2 35.21 8.71 2.61
CA SER A 2 35.89 7.42 2.51
C SER A 2 35.60 6.77 1.15
N LYS A 3 36.63 6.36 0.41
CA LYS A 3 36.47 5.62 -0.86
C LYS A 3 36.27 4.14 -0.57
N LEU A 4 35.23 3.53 -1.13
CA LEU A 4 35.02 2.08 -1.05
C LEU A 4 36.01 1.34 -1.97
N SER A 5 36.55 0.21 -1.50
CA SER A 5 37.39 -0.68 -2.31
C SER A 5 36.59 -1.30 -3.45
N ALA A 6 37.28 -1.74 -4.51
CA ALA A 6 36.66 -2.43 -5.63
C ALA A 6 35.93 -3.70 -5.16
N SER A 7 36.59 -4.52 -4.32
CA SER A 7 36.02 -5.76 -3.78
C SER A 7 34.72 -5.52 -3.00
N LEU A 8 34.64 -4.44 -2.21
CA LEU A 8 33.42 -4.10 -1.49
C LEU A 8 32.29 -3.70 -2.45
N LYS A 9 32.59 -2.89 -3.48
CA LYS A 9 31.61 -2.53 -4.50
C LYS A 9 31.09 -3.76 -5.26
N THR A 10 31.97 -4.70 -5.60
CA THR A 10 31.60 -5.96 -6.23
C THR A 10 30.70 -6.79 -5.33
N LEU A 11 31.02 -6.91 -4.04
CA LEU A 11 30.21 -7.68 -3.10
C LEU A 11 28.81 -7.10 -2.91
N ILE A 12 28.68 -5.77 -2.76
CA ILE A 12 27.39 -5.08 -2.66
C ILE A 12 26.51 -5.35 -3.89
N ASN A 13 27.12 -5.40 -5.08
CA ASN A 13 26.43 -5.62 -6.35
C ASN A 13 26.41 -7.09 -6.78
N SER A 14 26.70 -8.03 -5.87
CA SER A 14 26.70 -9.45 -6.18
C SER A 14 25.31 -9.90 -6.66
N PRO A 15 25.20 -10.71 -7.74
CA PRO A 15 23.93 -11.24 -8.21
C PRO A 15 23.14 -11.99 -7.13
N ALA A 16 23.84 -12.66 -6.20
CA ALA A 16 23.21 -13.39 -5.10
C ALA A 16 22.45 -12.46 -4.13
N ALA A 17 22.87 -11.20 -4.00
CA ALA A 17 22.22 -10.20 -3.16
C ALA A 17 20.99 -9.56 -3.82
N ARG A 18 20.78 -9.79 -5.13
CA ARG A 18 19.70 -9.18 -5.93
C ARG A 18 19.57 -7.66 -5.66
N PRO A 19 20.63 -6.88 -5.93
CA PRO A 19 20.74 -5.48 -5.49
C PRO A 19 19.82 -4.50 -6.24
N HIS A 20 19.14 -4.96 -7.29
CA HIS A 20 18.34 -4.12 -8.19
C HIS A 20 16.85 -4.34 -8.02
N THR A 21 16.06 -3.38 -8.48
CA THR A 21 14.60 -3.48 -8.59
C THR A 21 14.19 -4.58 -9.58
N VAL A 22 12.97 -5.08 -9.46
CA VAL A 22 12.43 -6.07 -10.40
C VAL A 22 11.96 -5.37 -11.68
N PRO A 23 12.29 -5.88 -12.87
CA PRO A 23 11.78 -5.32 -14.12
C PRO A 23 10.27 -5.58 -14.28
N ALA A 24 9.60 -4.71 -15.03
CA ALA A 24 8.22 -4.93 -15.40
C ALA A 24 8.10 -6.07 -16.42
N PRO A 25 7.23 -7.07 -16.19
CA PRO A 25 7.00 -8.12 -17.17
C PRO A 25 6.09 -7.58 -18.30
N PRO A 26 6.22 -8.06 -19.55
CA PRO A 26 5.46 -7.53 -20.70
C PRO A 26 3.94 -7.59 -20.54
N ASN A 27 3.43 -8.57 -19.79
CA ASN A 27 2.00 -8.80 -19.59
C ASN A 27 1.41 -7.99 -18.41
N ILE A 28 2.20 -7.21 -17.65
CA ILE A 28 1.69 -6.58 -16.42
C ILE A 28 0.50 -5.64 -16.67
N GLY A 29 0.50 -4.92 -17.79
CA GLY A 29 -0.62 -4.05 -18.16
C GLY A 29 -1.93 -4.82 -18.39
N HIS A 30 -1.85 -6.08 -18.85
CA HIS A 30 -3.04 -6.94 -18.99
C HIS A 30 -3.58 -7.33 -17.61
N VAL A 31 -2.70 -7.72 -16.67
CA VAL A 31 -3.07 -8.06 -15.29
C VAL A 31 -3.84 -6.91 -14.64
N TYR A 32 -3.32 -5.68 -14.71
CA TYR A 32 -4.01 -4.52 -14.14
C TYR A 32 -5.35 -4.22 -14.81
N ARG A 33 -5.47 -4.40 -16.13
CA ARG A 33 -6.76 -4.24 -16.84
C ARG A 33 -7.78 -5.28 -16.39
N THR A 34 -7.38 -6.53 -16.18
CA THR A 34 -8.28 -7.57 -15.67
C THR A 34 -8.78 -7.21 -14.28
N ILE A 35 -7.89 -6.78 -13.38
CA ILE A 35 -8.26 -6.32 -12.03
C ILE A 35 -9.26 -5.15 -12.11
N GLN A 36 -8.98 -4.16 -12.98
CA GLN A 36 -9.87 -3.03 -13.21
C GLN A 36 -11.25 -3.47 -13.74
N GLN A 37 -11.31 -4.39 -14.69
CA GLN A 37 -12.56 -4.88 -15.27
C GLN A 37 -13.42 -5.60 -14.24
N THR A 38 -12.81 -6.46 -13.41
CA THR A 38 -13.52 -7.13 -12.31
C THR A 38 -13.98 -6.14 -11.26
N ALA A 39 -13.16 -5.14 -10.90
CA ALA A 39 -13.55 -4.08 -9.99
C ALA A 39 -14.79 -3.32 -10.50
N ALA A 40 -14.77 -2.89 -11.77
CA ALA A 40 -15.89 -2.18 -12.38
C ALA A 40 -17.16 -3.03 -12.45
N ALA A 41 -17.04 -4.32 -12.77
CA ALA A 41 -18.17 -5.25 -12.81
C ALA A 41 -18.85 -5.41 -11.45
N ASN A 42 -18.10 -5.26 -10.36
CA ASN A 42 -18.58 -5.40 -8.98
C ASN A 42 -18.71 -4.05 -8.24
N LYS A 43 -18.78 -2.94 -8.97
CA LYS A 43 -18.98 -1.58 -8.44
C LYS A 43 -17.90 -1.10 -7.47
N VAL A 44 -16.72 -1.69 -7.50
CA VAL A 44 -15.56 -1.22 -6.75
C VAL A 44 -15.01 0.04 -7.41
N SER A 45 -14.78 1.07 -6.60
CA SER A 45 -14.28 2.36 -7.09
C SER A 45 -12.90 2.25 -7.76
N GLN A 46 -12.59 3.22 -8.63
CA GLN A 46 -11.27 3.31 -9.24
C GLN A 46 -10.14 3.48 -8.20
N PRO A 47 -10.29 4.34 -7.16
CA PRO A 47 -9.28 4.46 -6.11
C PRO A 47 -8.95 3.14 -5.40
N SER A 48 -9.94 2.26 -5.17
CA SER A 48 -9.73 1.01 -4.44
C SER A 48 -8.87 0.00 -5.20
N TRP A 49 -9.18 -0.29 -6.47
CA TRP A 49 -8.36 -1.24 -7.24
C TRP A 49 -6.98 -0.65 -7.57
N LEU A 50 -6.88 0.67 -7.74
CA LEU A 50 -5.63 1.37 -7.94
C LEU A 50 -4.74 1.30 -6.69
N ALA A 51 -5.30 1.53 -5.49
CA ALA A 51 -4.57 1.43 -4.23
C ALA A 51 -4.08 0.00 -3.95
N LEU A 52 -4.95 -0.99 -4.14
CA LEU A 52 -4.61 -2.42 -4.08
C LEU A 52 -3.42 -2.76 -4.99
N SER A 53 -3.52 -2.38 -6.26
CA SER A 53 -2.52 -2.71 -7.29
C SER A 53 -1.19 -1.99 -7.03
N THR A 54 -1.25 -0.73 -6.58
CA THR A 54 -0.06 0.07 -6.24
C THR A 54 0.69 -0.57 -5.08
N ALA A 55 -0.01 -0.90 -3.99
CA ALA A 55 0.59 -1.47 -2.80
C ALA A 55 1.26 -2.84 -3.06
N ALA A 56 0.62 -3.71 -3.83
CA ALA A 56 1.20 -4.99 -4.25
C ALA A 56 2.48 -4.77 -5.10
N THR A 57 2.41 -3.88 -6.08
CA THR A 57 3.52 -3.60 -7.01
C THR A 57 4.71 -2.95 -6.31
N MET A 58 4.47 -2.04 -5.37
CA MET A 58 5.52 -1.43 -4.55
C MET A 58 6.20 -2.43 -3.64
N THR A 59 5.42 -3.35 -3.05
CA THR A 59 5.97 -4.42 -2.23
C THR A 59 6.89 -5.33 -3.05
N MET A 60 6.56 -5.60 -4.31
CA MET A 60 7.42 -6.32 -5.25
C MET A 60 8.64 -5.52 -5.73
N ASN A 61 8.77 -4.23 -5.38
CA ASN A 61 9.89 -3.35 -5.77
C ASN A 61 10.10 -3.32 -7.29
N SER A 62 9.00 -3.14 -8.05
CA SER A 62 8.98 -3.06 -9.51
C SER A 62 8.50 -1.68 -10.01
N PRO A 63 9.38 -0.69 -10.15
CA PRO A 63 8.98 0.67 -10.51
C PRO A 63 8.38 0.81 -11.91
N ASN A 64 8.90 0.10 -12.91
CA ASN A 64 8.36 0.17 -14.28
C ASN A 64 6.94 -0.43 -14.35
N SER A 65 6.60 -1.37 -13.46
CA SER A 65 5.23 -1.88 -13.34
C SER A 65 4.28 -0.81 -12.78
N LEU A 66 4.76 0.08 -11.89
CA LEU A 66 3.95 1.22 -11.42
C LEU A 66 3.67 2.23 -12.54
N ALA A 67 4.65 2.51 -13.39
CA ALA A 67 4.42 3.36 -14.56
C ALA A 67 3.34 2.75 -15.47
N ALA A 68 3.41 1.44 -15.73
CA ALA A 68 2.39 0.72 -16.50
C ALA A 68 1.00 0.77 -15.83
N LEU A 69 0.93 0.63 -14.50
CA LEU A 69 -0.31 0.75 -13.72
C LEU A 69 -0.93 2.14 -13.88
N TYR A 70 -0.12 3.19 -13.76
CA TYR A 70 -0.57 4.57 -13.95
C TYR A 70 -1.17 4.78 -15.34
N HIS A 71 -0.51 4.28 -16.40
CA HIS A 71 -1.05 4.38 -17.75
C HIS A 71 -2.40 3.66 -17.91
N VAL A 72 -2.59 2.50 -17.28
CA VAL A 72 -3.89 1.80 -17.29
C VAL A 72 -4.97 2.63 -16.59
N ALA A 73 -4.64 3.20 -15.41
CA ALA A 73 -5.57 4.04 -14.65
C ALA A 73 -5.90 5.36 -15.38
N SER A 74 -4.91 6.03 -15.97
CA SER A 74 -5.09 7.33 -16.62
C SER A 74 -5.78 7.23 -17.98
N ASN A 75 -5.56 6.16 -18.74
CA ASN A 75 -6.18 6.00 -20.06
C ASN A 75 -7.70 5.77 -20.00
N THR A 76 -8.18 5.22 -18.88
CA THR A 76 -9.61 4.92 -18.70
C THR A 76 -10.40 6.07 -18.09
N ALA A 77 -9.70 7.00 -17.42
CA ALA A 77 -10.28 8.24 -16.91
C ALA A 77 -9.25 9.38 -17.00
N PRO A 78 -9.06 10.00 -18.19
CA PRO A 78 -8.01 11.01 -18.40
C PRO A 78 -8.08 12.20 -17.43
N ASN A 79 -9.29 12.63 -17.06
CA ASN A 79 -9.51 13.71 -16.11
C ASN A 79 -9.07 13.37 -14.67
N SER A 80 -8.74 12.10 -14.41
CA SER A 80 -8.26 11.61 -13.10
C SER A 80 -6.75 11.33 -13.08
N ALA A 81 -6.00 11.74 -14.11
CA ALA A 81 -4.57 11.46 -14.21
C ALA A 81 -3.79 12.01 -13.00
N VAL A 82 -3.97 13.30 -12.67
CA VAL A 82 -3.31 13.93 -11.51
C VAL A 82 -3.74 13.28 -10.19
N SER A 83 -5.05 13.07 -9.99
CA SER A 83 -5.55 12.44 -8.75
C SER A 83 -5.08 10.99 -8.60
N SER A 84 -4.94 10.25 -9.70
CA SER A 84 -4.39 8.89 -9.70
C SER A 84 -2.91 8.90 -9.32
N ALA A 85 -2.11 9.83 -9.87
CA ALA A 85 -0.71 9.98 -9.49
C ALA A 85 -0.55 10.36 -8.00
N GLU A 86 -1.38 11.28 -7.49
CA GLU A 86 -1.41 11.64 -6.07
C GLU A 86 -1.79 10.45 -5.19
N LEU A 87 -2.80 9.68 -5.58
CA LEU A 87 -3.21 8.49 -4.83
C LEU A 87 -2.10 7.43 -4.80
N MET A 88 -1.47 7.15 -5.94
CA MET A 88 -0.37 6.19 -6.02
C MET A 88 0.82 6.63 -5.14
N ARG A 89 1.12 7.94 -5.09
CA ARG A 89 2.14 8.51 -4.20
C ARG A 89 1.79 8.33 -2.73
N GLU A 90 0.55 8.63 -2.35
CA GLU A 90 0.05 8.51 -0.97
C GLU A 90 0.03 7.05 -0.51
N VAL A 91 -0.50 6.15 -1.34
CA VAL A 91 -0.46 4.70 -1.10
C VAL A 91 0.98 4.22 -0.91
N GLY A 92 1.88 4.70 -1.76
CA GLY A 92 3.27 4.31 -1.70
C GLY A 92 4.01 4.78 -0.46
N LEU A 93 3.67 5.96 0.05
CA LEU A 93 4.14 6.42 1.34
C LEU A 93 3.61 5.51 2.47
N LYS A 94 2.30 5.20 2.47
CA LYS A 94 1.68 4.33 3.49
C LYS A 94 2.24 2.91 3.51
N CYS A 95 2.72 2.41 2.37
CA CYS A 95 3.39 1.10 2.27
C CYS A 95 4.60 0.95 3.20
N ILE A 96 5.23 2.05 3.64
CA ILE A 96 6.38 2.03 4.58
C ILE A 96 6.07 1.20 5.84
N SER A 97 4.84 1.27 6.35
CA SER A 97 4.43 0.52 7.56
C SER A 97 4.54 -1.00 7.40
N PHE A 98 4.55 -1.48 6.16
CA PHE A 98 4.47 -2.90 5.84
C PHE A 98 5.74 -3.40 5.13
N ASN A 99 6.17 -2.75 4.05
CA ASN A 99 7.28 -3.24 3.20
C ASN A 99 8.63 -2.51 3.41
N GLY A 100 8.64 -1.45 4.23
CA GLY A 100 9.84 -0.71 4.61
C GLY A 100 10.27 0.40 3.65
N ILE A 101 11.03 1.35 4.20
CA ILE A 101 11.45 2.59 3.53
C ILE A 101 12.19 2.37 2.20
N PRO A 102 13.16 1.43 2.06
CA PRO A 102 13.98 1.34 0.84
C PRO A 102 13.17 1.06 -0.43
N ARG A 103 12.16 0.18 -0.35
CA ARG A 103 11.30 -0.15 -1.51
C ARG A 103 10.41 1.04 -1.88
N THR A 104 9.86 1.73 -0.88
CA THR A 104 9.13 2.98 -1.09
C THR A 104 9.99 4.04 -1.78
N ILE A 105 11.25 4.23 -1.36
CA ILE A 105 12.17 5.18 -2.00
C ILE A 105 12.39 4.83 -3.47
N ASN A 106 12.76 3.57 -3.77
CA ASN A 106 13.00 3.11 -5.14
C ASN A 106 11.77 3.37 -6.03
N CYS A 107 10.60 2.93 -5.57
CA CYS A 107 9.38 3.01 -6.33
C CYS A 107 8.89 4.45 -6.51
N LEU A 108 8.85 5.28 -5.46
CA LEU A 108 8.34 6.66 -5.59
C LEU A 108 9.27 7.55 -6.43
N ASN A 109 10.58 7.39 -6.30
CA ASN A 109 11.54 8.15 -7.10
C ASN A 109 11.39 7.85 -8.59
N ALA A 110 11.43 6.56 -8.95
CA ALA A 110 11.28 6.13 -10.33
C ALA A 110 9.87 6.40 -10.87
N PHE A 111 8.83 6.27 -10.05
CA PHE A 111 7.47 6.61 -10.44
C PHE A 111 7.35 8.10 -10.80
N ARG A 112 7.81 9.02 -9.95
CA ARG A 112 7.82 10.46 -10.25
C ARG A 112 8.58 10.76 -11.54
N ALA A 113 9.74 10.13 -11.75
CA ALA A 113 10.55 10.32 -12.95
C ALA A 113 9.88 9.78 -14.24
N SER A 114 8.94 8.83 -14.12
CA SER A 114 8.21 8.25 -15.24
C SER A 114 6.98 9.04 -15.67
N LEU A 115 6.52 9.98 -14.83
CA LEU A 115 5.30 10.76 -15.09
C LEU A 115 5.57 11.90 -16.10
N PRO A 116 4.61 12.22 -16.97
CA PRO A 116 4.68 13.40 -17.85
C PRO A 116 4.84 14.73 -17.09
N GLU A 117 5.46 15.73 -17.71
CA GLU A 117 5.75 17.03 -17.08
C GLU A 117 4.47 17.79 -16.67
N ASP A 118 3.44 17.76 -17.52
CA ASP A 118 2.12 18.35 -17.25
C ASP A 118 1.46 17.73 -16.01
N ILE A 119 1.73 16.46 -15.72
CA ILE A 119 1.27 15.80 -14.50
C ILE A 119 2.15 16.21 -13.32
N THR A 120 3.48 16.07 -13.44
CA THR A 120 4.40 16.31 -12.31
C THR A 120 4.38 17.73 -11.77
N SER A 121 4.06 18.72 -12.61
CA SER A 121 3.92 20.13 -12.26
C SER A 121 2.65 20.45 -11.45
N GLN A 122 1.63 19.59 -11.52
CA GLN A 122 0.36 19.73 -10.78
C GLN A 122 0.35 18.95 -9.46
N LEU A 123 1.36 18.13 -9.20
CA LEU A 123 1.40 17.32 -7.99
C LEU A 123 1.70 18.16 -6.75
N SER A 124 1.12 17.76 -5.61
CA SER A 124 1.40 18.36 -4.31
C SER A 124 2.88 18.22 -3.95
N THR A 125 3.45 19.32 -3.45
CA THR A 125 4.84 19.43 -3.01
C THR A 125 4.95 19.88 -1.55
N THR A 126 3.83 20.17 -0.89
CA THR A 126 3.78 20.67 0.49
C THR A 126 3.75 19.50 1.49
N PRO A 127 4.71 19.40 2.42
CA PRO A 127 4.65 18.40 3.49
C PRO A 127 3.49 18.66 4.46
N THR A 128 2.70 17.63 4.78
CA THR A 128 1.50 17.73 5.67
C THR A 128 1.62 16.93 6.97
N ARG A 129 2.75 16.26 7.20
CA ARG A 129 2.95 15.32 8.31
C ARG A 129 4.03 15.73 9.30
N THR A 130 4.56 16.94 9.19
CA THR A 130 5.57 17.45 10.13
C THR A 130 4.95 17.54 11.53
N PRO A 131 5.45 16.80 12.52
CA PRO A 131 4.95 16.90 13.88
C PRO A 131 5.37 18.24 14.50
N THR A 132 4.44 18.92 15.15
CA THR A 132 4.66 20.14 15.93
C THR A 132 4.01 19.99 17.31
N ALA A 133 4.35 20.88 18.24
CA ALA A 133 3.73 20.86 19.57
C ALA A 133 2.20 21.03 19.50
N GLU A 134 1.73 21.79 18.50
CA GLU A 134 0.32 22.12 18.29
C GLU A 134 -0.47 20.94 17.70
N ASN A 135 0.14 20.16 16.80
CA ASN A 135 -0.58 19.10 16.08
C ASN A 135 -0.39 17.69 16.65
N ILE A 136 0.61 17.45 17.51
CA ILE A 136 0.99 16.09 17.96
C ILE A 136 -0.14 15.34 18.67
N ALA A 137 -0.98 16.06 19.41
CA ALA A 137 -2.19 15.52 20.04
C ALA A 137 -3.20 15.06 18.98
N GLY A 138 -3.41 15.88 17.94
CA GLY A 138 -4.23 15.54 16.78
C GLY A 138 -3.72 14.30 16.04
N ILE A 139 -2.40 14.18 15.85
CA ILE A 139 -1.74 12.99 15.26
C ILE A 139 -2.08 11.73 16.06
N SER A 140 -1.94 11.80 17.37
CA SER A 140 -2.22 10.67 18.26
C SER A 140 -3.70 10.29 18.26
N ALA A 141 -4.60 11.28 18.27
CA ALA A 141 -6.04 11.06 18.28
C ALA A 141 -6.53 10.36 17.00
N ARG A 142 -6.13 10.83 15.82
CA ARG A 142 -6.53 10.17 14.55
C ARG A 142 -5.92 8.78 14.39
N GLY A 143 -4.69 8.57 14.89
CA GLY A 143 -4.07 7.25 14.93
C GLY A 143 -4.85 6.26 15.79
N ARG A 144 -5.28 6.71 16.98
CA ARG A 144 -6.16 5.93 17.87
C ARG A 144 -7.50 5.61 17.20
N ALA A 145 -8.16 6.61 16.61
CA ALA A 145 -9.44 6.41 15.95
C ALA A 145 -9.35 5.38 14.81
N LEU A 146 -8.31 5.47 13.97
CA LEU A 146 -8.07 4.50 12.90
C LEU A 146 -7.80 3.08 13.45
N TRP A 147 -6.96 2.98 14.48
CA TRP A 147 -6.68 1.72 15.16
C TRP A 147 -7.96 1.08 15.74
N ASP A 148 -8.81 1.87 16.40
CA ASP A 148 -10.08 1.42 16.98
C ASP A 148 -11.02 0.89 15.90
N SER A 149 -11.18 1.64 14.81
CA SER A 149 -12.02 1.23 13.69
C SER A 149 -11.51 -0.06 13.03
N ILE A 150 -10.20 -0.31 12.99
CA ILE A 150 -9.65 -1.55 12.40
C ILE A 150 -9.78 -2.74 13.37
N TYR A 151 -9.46 -2.54 14.65
CA TYR A 151 -9.24 -3.66 15.56
C TYR A 151 -10.39 -3.96 16.51
N ARG A 152 -11.44 -3.14 16.57
CA ARG A 152 -12.58 -3.41 17.47
C ARG A 152 -13.19 -4.80 17.34
N PRO A 153 -13.67 -5.43 18.43
CA PRO A 153 -13.57 -4.99 19.83
C PRO A 153 -12.25 -5.43 20.51
N PHE A 154 -11.22 -5.79 19.74
CA PHE A 154 -9.96 -6.32 20.25
C PHE A 154 -8.83 -5.29 20.30
N GLU A 155 -9.13 -4.02 20.04
CA GLU A 155 -8.17 -2.93 19.88
C GLU A 155 -7.32 -2.68 21.15
N LYS A 156 -7.89 -2.87 22.35
CA LYS A 156 -7.15 -2.79 23.62
C LYS A 156 -6.36 -4.06 23.88
N LYS A 157 -7.00 -5.22 23.74
CA LYS A 157 -6.39 -6.53 23.95
C LYS A 157 -5.20 -6.77 23.02
N LEU A 158 -5.29 -6.33 21.76
CA LEU A 158 -4.18 -6.42 20.80
C LEU A 158 -3.03 -5.50 21.21
N TYR A 159 -3.32 -4.28 21.62
CA TYR A 159 -2.31 -3.33 22.10
C TYR A 159 -1.55 -3.90 23.30
N GLU A 160 -2.26 -4.38 24.31
CA GLU A 160 -1.68 -5.02 25.51
C GLU A 160 -0.86 -6.27 25.14
N LYS A 161 -1.37 -7.13 24.25
CA LYS A 161 -0.67 -8.33 23.79
C LYS A 161 0.63 -8.01 23.06
N LEU A 162 0.68 -6.94 22.27
CA LEU A 162 1.92 -6.51 21.63
C LEU A 162 2.93 -6.01 22.68
N GLY A 163 2.43 -5.32 23.71
CA GLY A 163 3.24 -4.83 24.84
C GLY A 163 3.93 -5.92 25.65
N THR A 164 3.37 -7.15 25.70
CA THR A 164 4.02 -8.27 26.39
C THR A 164 5.27 -8.77 25.66
N SER A 165 5.37 -8.55 24.35
CA SER A 165 6.57 -8.89 23.57
C SER A 165 7.63 -7.82 23.69
N HIS A 166 7.23 -6.54 23.69
CA HIS A 166 8.08 -5.39 23.98
C HIS A 166 7.20 -4.17 24.33
N PRO A 167 7.47 -3.42 25.41
CA PRO A 167 6.60 -2.31 25.84
C PRO A 167 6.46 -1.20 24.79
N ASP A 168 7.53 -0.87 24.06
CA ASP A 168 7.48 0.17 23.03
C ASP A 168 6.87 -0.27 21.68
N LEU A 169 6.66 -1.58 21.47
CA LEU A 169 6.12 -2.09 20.20
C LEU A 169 4.74 -1.51 19.87
N PRO A 170 3.72 -1.63 20.74
CA PRO A 170 2.41 -1.04 20.47
C PRO A 170 2.44 0.49 20.45
N VAL A 171 3.36 1.13 21.19
CA VAL A 171 3.56 2.60 21.17
C VAL A 171 4.02 3.06 19.78
N HIS A 172 5.07 2.45 19.24
CA HIS A 172 5.58 2.80 17.91
C HIS A 172 4.59 2.44 16.79
N ILE A 173 3.90 1.32 16.88
CA ILE A 173 2.86 0.97 15.90
C ILE A 173 1.75 2.03 15.94
N LEU A 174 1.20 2.34 17.11
CA LEU A 174 0.08 3.27 17.21
C LEU A 174 0.45 4.69 16.81
N HIS A 175 1.52 5.25 17.36
CA HIS A 175 1.83 6.67 17.17
C HIS A 175 2.57 6.94 15.87
N ALA A 176 3.58 6.13 15.52
CA ALA A 176 4.41 6.37 14.34
C ALA A 176 3.78 5.79 13.06
N ASN A 177 3.16 4.61 13.12
CA ASN A 177 2.54 4.01 11.93
C ASN A 177 1.08 4.48 11.79
N TYR A 178 0.21 4.25 12.78
CA TYR A 178 -1.20 4.62 12.65
C TYR A 178 -1.42 6.13 12.70
N GLY A 179 -0.78 6.83 13.64
CA GLY A 179 -0.89 8.28 13.80
C GLY A 179 -0.18 9.08 12.72
N ALA A 180 1.15 8.93 12.61
CA ALA A 180 1.93 9.80 11.73
C ALA A 180 1.83 9.42 10.23
N LEU A 181 1.56 8.15 9.91
CA LEU A 181 1.66 7.64 8.53
C LEU A 181 0.31 7.19 7.92
N LEU A 182 -0.34 6.19 8.51
CA LEU A 182 -1.50 5.50 7.93
C LEU A 182 -2.81 6.29 8.05
N SER A 183 -3.01 7.04 9.13
CA SER A 183 -4.12 8.00 9.17
C SER A 183 -3.84 9.18 8.25
N ASP A 184 -4.90 9.72 7.66
CA ASP A 184 -4.76 10.89 6.79
C ASP A 184 -4.50 12.15 7.65
N PRO A 185 -3.49 12.96 7.30
CA PRO A 185 -3.30 14.28 7.86
C PRO A 185 -4.37 15.23 7.31
N GLU A 186 -4.62 16.30 8.05
CA GLU A 186 -5.36 17.45 7.55
C GLU A 186 -4.57 18.08 6.39
N ARG A 187 -5.21 18.23 5.23
CA ARG A 187 -4.57 18.76 4.03
C ARG A 187 -5.59 19.35 3.05
N GLU A 188 -5.13 20.32 2.26
CA GLU A 188 -5.89 20.91 1.15
C GLU A 188 -5.50 20.34 -0.22
N THR A 189 -4.30 19.75 -0.32
CA THR A 189 -3.76 19.19 -1.58
C THR A 189 -3.23 17.77 -1.40
N GLY A 190 -3.13 17.04 -2.50
CA GLY A 190 -2.74 15.63 -2.52
C GLY A 190 -3.91 14.69 -2.25
N ALA A 191 -3.63 13.40 -2.20
CA ALA A 191 -4.65 12.38 -1.95
C ALA A 191 -4.72 11.97 -0.47
N SER A 192 -5.91 11.56 -0.04
CA SER A 192 -6.16 10.84 1.20
C SER A 192 -6.56 9.41 0.85
N ALA A 193 -6.05 8.42 1.58
CA ALA A 193 -6.42 7.03 1.32
C ALA A 193 -7.67 6.61 2.10
N GLY A 194 -8.13 7.40 3.07
CA GLY A 194 -9.32 7.09 3.85
C GLY A 194 -9.20 5.79 4.62
N ARG A 195 -10.34 5.20 4.94
CA ARG A 195 -10.46 4.04 5.82
C ARG A 195 -10.41 2.71 5.06
N VAL A 196 -11.11 2.61 3.94
CA VAL A 196 -11.22 1.43 3.07
C VAL A 196 -9.88 1.19 2.39
N LEU A 197 -9.29 2.21 1.73
CA LEU A 197 -8.06 2.00 0.97
C LEU A 197 -6.89 1.77 1.92
N THR A 198 -6.86 2.38 3.11
CA THR A 198 -5.84 2.04 4.12
C THR A 198 -5.88 0.54 4.49
N SER A 199 -7.07 -0.05 4.60
CA SER A 199 -7.21 -1.50 4.77
C SER A 199 -6.75 -2.28 3.53
N LEU A 200 -7.11 -1.86 2.32
CA LEU A 200 -6.68 -2.51 1.08
C LEU A 200 -5.16 -2.47 0.91
N VAL A 201 -4.52 -1.33 1.19
CA VAL A 201 -3.06 -1.16 1.15
C VAL A 201 -2.38 -2.12 2.12
N ALA A 202 -2.90 -2.27 3.33
CA ALA A 202 -2.36 -3.19 4.32
C ALA A 202 -2.48 -4.66 3.85
N VAL A 203 -3.68 -5.09 3.43
CA VAL A 203 -3.90 -6.45 2.92
C VAL A 203 -2.98 -6.73 1.73
N ALA A 204 -2.88 -5.80 0.78
CA ALA A 204 -2.05 -5.92 -0.42
C ALA A 204 -0.56 -6.07 -0.09
N CYS A 205 -0.03 -5.19 0.75
CA CYS A 205 1.39 -5.25 1.15
C CYS A 205 1.69 -6.54 1.88
N LEU A 206 0.88 -6.90 2.87
CA LEU A 206 1.11 -8.08 3.71
C LEU A 206 0.96 -9.38 2.91
N ARG A 207 0.00 -9.46 1.99
CA ARG A 207 -0.16 -10.61 1.09
C ARG A 207 1.01 -10.73 0.12
N ALA A 208 1.42 -9.63 -0.52
CA ALA A 208 2.55 -9.60 -1.43
C ALA A 208 3.90 -9.88 -0.73
N GLN A 209 4.02 -9.55 0.55
CA GLN A 209 5.23 -9.80 1.35
C GLN A 209 5.43 -11.29 1.66
N THR A 210 4.35 -12.03 1.90
CA THR A 210 4.32 -13.40 2.46
C THR A 210 4.88 -13.50 3.90
N GLY A 211 4.70 -14.65 4.55
CA GLY A 211 5.21 -14.92 5.91
C GLY A 211 4.45 -14.24 7.06
N VAL A 212 3.41 -13.46 6.78
CA VAL A 212 2.66 -12.64 7.75
C VAL A 212 1.14 -12.91 7.72
N GLY A 213 0.77 -14.19 7.57
CA GLY A 213 -0.63 -14.64 7.47
C GLY A 213 -1.57 -14.12 8.58
N PRO A 214 -1.17 -14.14 9.87
CA PRO A 214 -2.00 -13.57 10.94
C PRO A 214 -2.31 -12.08 10.75
N GLN A 215 -1.37 -11.31 10.21
CA GLN A 215 -1.56 -9.88 9.93
C GLN A 215 -2.51 -9.69 8.74
N VAL A 216 -2.37 -10.47 7.67
CA VAL A 216 -3.32 -10.46 6.53
C VAL A 216 -4.74 -10.71 7.03
N LEU A 217 -4.94 -11.78 7.82
CA LEU A 217 -6.23 -12.12 8.41
C LEU A 217 -6.80 -10.94 9.21
N SER A 218 -5.97 -10.33 10.05
CA SER A 218 -6.42 -9.21 10.88
C SER A 218 -6.85 -7.99 10.05
N HIS A 219 -6.18 -7.69 8.94
CA HIS A 219 -6.53 -6.56 8.08
C HIS A 219 -7.72 -6.85 7.15
N VAL A 220 -7.96 -8.11 6.79
CA VAL A 220 -9.20 -8.54 6.12
C VAL A 220 -10.40 -8.31 7.05
N PHE A 221 -10.34 -8.76 8.30
CA PHE A 221 -11.37 -8.41 9.29
C PHE A 221 -11.50 -6.90 9.48
N GLY A 222 -10.37 -6.18 9.51
CA GLY A 222 -10.36 -4.73 9.56
C GLY A 222 -11.11 -4.07 8.40
N LEU A 223 -11.00 -4.59 7.18
CA LEU A 223 -11.75 -4.09 6.02
C LEU A 223 -13.26 -4.32 6.22
N ARG A 224 -13.68 -5.53 6.60
CA ARG A 224 -15.10 -5.86 6.80
C ARG A 224 -15.76 -4.98 7.86
N LYS A 225 -15.03 -4.68 8.93
CA LYS A 225 -15.49 -3.76 9.98
C LYS A 225 -15.74 -2.35 9.48
N ALA A 226 -15.08 -1.89 8.41
CA ALA A 226 -15.38 -0.57 7.87
C ALA A 226 -16.83 -0.50 7.39
N LEU A 227 -17.39 -1.61 6.88
CA LEU A 227 -18.82 -1.72 6.53
C LEU A 227 -19.71 -1.64 7.78
N GLU A 228 -19.36 -2.39 8.81
CA GLU A 228 -20.16 -2.54 10.03
C GLU A 228 -20.31 -1.24 10.86
N ASP A 229 -19.28 -0.39 10.92
CA ASP A 229 -19.36 0.91 11.61
C ASP A 229 -19.77 2.06 10.70
N GLY A 230 -20.01 1.81 9.41
CA GLY A 230 -20.34 2.85 8.44
C GLY A 230 -19.18 3.78 8.09
N SER A 231 -17.96 3.54 8.57
CA SER A 231 -16.80 4.41 8.31
C SER A 231 -16.42 4.47 6.81
N TRP A 232 -16.88 3.50 6.02
CA TRP A 232 -16.78 3.50 4.56
C TRP A 232 -17.56 4.64 3.88
N ALA A 233 -18.65 5.12 4.47
CA ALA A 233 -19.62 5.99 3.78
C ALA A 233 -19.08 7.40 3.48
N SER A 234 -18.03 7.82 4.21
CA SER A 234 -17.34 9.10 4.00
C SER A 234 -16.04 8.97 3.18
N ASP A 235 -15.80 7.80 2.60
CA ASP A 235 -14.58 7.45 1.88
C ASP A 235 -14.80 7.46 0.36
N VAL A 236 -14.31 6.46 -0.38
CA VAL A 236 -14.38 6.41 -1.86
C VAL A 236 -15.46 5.50 -2.43
N GLU A 237 -16.07 4.64 -1.61
CA GLU A 237 -16.92 3.56 -2.10
C GLU A 237 -18.41 3.92 -2.13
N SER A 238 -19.12 3.35 -3.11
CA SER A 238 -20.58 3.23 -3.04
C SER A 238 -20.98 2.16 -2.02
N GLU A 239 -22.25 2.15 -1.58
CA GLU A 239 -22.73 1.10 -0.67
C GLU A 239 -22.56 -0.30 -1.27
N GLU A 240 -22.88 -0.46 -2.56
CA GLU A 240 -22.76 -1.72 -3.28
C GLU A 240 -21.30 -2.19 -3.34
N GLY A 241 -20.38 -1.29 -3.71
CA GLY A 241 -18.94 -1.58 -3.75
C GLY A 241 -18.37 -1.91 -2.37
N ALA A 242 -18.74 -1.15 -1.33
CA ALA A 242 -18.30 -1.40 0.04
C ALA A 242 -18.82 -2.75 0.57
N ARG A 243 -20.09 -3.09 0.30
CA ARG A 243 -20.68 -4.39 0.68
C ARG A 243 -19.96 -5.54 -0.01
N TRP A 244 -19.66 -5.40 -1.30
CA TRP A 244 -18.95 -6.43 -2.04
C TRP A 244 -17.50 -6.61 -1.55
N LEU A 245 -16.75 -5.51 -1.35
CA LEU A 245 -15.39 -5.58 -0.80
C LEU A 245 -15.33 -6.22 0.60
N ALA A 246 -16.39 -6.13 1.38
CA ALA A 246 -16.51 -6.74 2.70
C ALA A 246 -17.10 -8.17 2.69
N SER A 247 -17.44 -8.70 1.52
CA SER A 247 -17.89 -10.09 1.37
C SER A 247 -16.71 -11.05 1.25
N ASP A 248 -16.99 -12.36 1.36
CA ASP A 248 -15.97 -13.38 1.18
C ASP A 248 -15.45 -13.38 -0.28
N GLU A 249 -16.33 -13.18 -1.26
CA GLU A 249 -15.97 -13.05 -2.68
C GLU A 249 -15.07 -11.85 -2.94
N GLY A 250 -15.39 -10.67 -2.38
CA GLY A 250 -14.54 -9.49 -2.52
C GLY A 250 -13.19 -9.65 -1.83
N ASN A 251 -13.15 -10.30 -0.66
CA ASN A 251 -11.90 -10.62 0.03
C ASN A 251 -11.05 -11.65 -0.72
N MET A 252 -11.67 -12.67 -1.34
CA MET A 252 -10.97 -13.59 -2.24
C MET A 252 -10.38 -12.85 -3.44
N TRP A 253 -11.19 -12.00 -4.10
CA TRP A 253 -10.72 -11.19 -5.23
C TRP A 253 -9.54 -10.29 -4.87
N ILE A 254 -9.56 -9.65 -3.69
CA ILE A 254 -8.43 -8.84 -3.19
C ILE A 254 -7.16 -9.68 -3.13
N LEU A 255 -7.21 -10.87 -2.51
CA LEU A 255 -6.04 -11.74 -2.34
C LEU A 255 -5.55 -12.30 -3.67
N GLU A 256 -6.46 -12.77 -4.53
CA GLU A 256 -6.15 -13.32 -5.85
C GLU A 256 -5.59 -12.26 -6.80
N SER A 257 -6.07 -11.00 -6.70
CA SER A 257 -5.52 -9.88 -7.47
C SER A 257 -4.08 -9.57 -7.06
N VAL A 258 -3.78 -9.62 -5.76
CA VAL A 258 -2.40 -9.45 -5.27
C VAL A 258 -1.52 -10.60 -5.76
N ASP A 259 -2.02 -11.83 -5.67
CA ASP A 259 -1.28 -13.00 -6.14
C ASP A 259 -1.00 -12.93 -7.63
N ALA A 260 -1.96 -12.49 -8.46
CA ALA A 260 -1.77 -12.31 -9.90
C ALA A 260 -0.68 -11.26 -10.23
N ILE A 261 -0.61 -10.17 -9.46
CA ILE A 261 0.44 -9.15 -9.59
C ILE A 261 1.80 -9.74 -9.20
N VAL A 262 1.87 -10.43 -8.07
CA VAL A 262 3.11 -11.07 -7.58
C VAL A 262 3.61 -12.12 -8.57
N GLU A 263 2.72 -12.97 -9.06
CA GLU A 263 3.00 -14.03 -10.03
C GLU A 263 3.59 -13.45 -11.32
N ALA A 264 2.93 -12.43 -11.88
CA ALA A 264 3.40 -11.76 -13.09
C ALA A 264 4.78 -11.11 -12.88
N ILE A 265 4.95 -10.30 -11.82
CA ILE A 265 6.21 -9.56 -11.58
C ILE A 265 7.36 -10.52 -11.26
N SER A 266 7.10 -11.60 -10.53
CA SER A 266 8.14 -12.56 -10.13
C SER A 266 8.47 -13.59 -11.21
N GLY A 267 7.66 -13.70 -12.27
CA GLY A 267 7.76 -14.78 -13.25
C GLY A 267 7.52 -16.16 -12.62
N GLY A 268 6.58 -16.24 -11.67
CA GLY A 268 6.22 -17.49 -10.97
C GLY A 268 7.15 -17.93 -9.84
N MET A 269 8.14 -17.11 -9.49
CA MET A 269 9.04 -17.38 -8.36
C MET A 269 8.46 -16.97 -7.00
N GLY A 270 7.27 -16.39 -6.98
CA GLY A 270 6.62 -15.86 -5.78
C GLY A 270 7.26 -14.56 -5.29
N SER A 271 6.91 -14.15 -4.05
CA SER A 271 7.40 -12.90 -3.48
C SER A 271 8.92 -12.84 -3.40
N ASN A 272 9.49 -11.70 -3.77
CA ASN A 272 10.92 -11.42 -3.60
C ASN A 272 11.27 -10.86 -2.20
N PHE A 273 10.29 -10.80 -1.29
CA PHE A 273 10.49 -10.35 0.08
C PHE A 273 10.85 -11.55 0.97
N ALA A 274 9.96 -12.55 1.00
CA ALA A 274 10.22 -13.86 1.59
C ALA A 274 9.89 -14.94 0.54
N PRO A 275 10.87 -15.33 -0.30
CA PRO A 275 10.63 -16.31 -1.35
C PRO A 275 10.24 -17.65 -0.74
N ALA A 276 9.27 -18.32 -1.36
CA ALA A 276 8.90 -19.67 -0.96
C ALA A 276 10.14 -20.56 -1.05
N ARG A 277 10.48 -21.24 0.05
CA ARG A 277 11.46 -22.32 -0.03
C ARG A 277 10.84 -23.41 -0.92
N ALA A 278 11.57 -23.88 -1.93
CA ALA A 278 11.22 -25.14 -2.57
C ALA A 278 11.00 -26.16 -1.45
N LYS A 279 9.87 -26.88 -1.47
CA LYS A 279 9.67 -28.00 -0.55
C LYS A 279 10.86 -28.94 -0.76
N LEU A 280 11.73 -29.04 0.25
CA LEU A 280 12.74 -30.09 0.34
C LEU A 280 12.02 -31.43 0.58
#